data_AF-A0A1A8MB90-F1
#
_entry.id   AF-A0A1A8MB90-F1
#
_cell.length_a   1.000
_cell.length_b   1.000
_cell.length_c   1.000
_cell.angle_alpha   90.00
_cell.angle_beta   90.00
_cell.angle_gamma   90.00
#
_symmetry.space_group_name_H-M   'P 1'
#
loop_
_entity.id
_entity.type
_entity.pdbx_description
1 polymer ?
#
loop_
_entity_poly.entity_id
_entity_poly.type
_entity_poly.pdbx_seq_one_letter_code
_entity_poly.pdbx_strand_id
1 'polypeptide(L)'
;ERGRALELYSRTQQKCICVQCLREGQDEVISAEEECNRKKTQLGDTKTELQQKIQTRKTKIDEIKNALKSCQQEIENEWWDIDAVFTAVTAILDAALATLLRPLDERKLLLEQEAEDLKEKLDTEILEL
;
A
#
# COMPACT_ATOMS: atom_id res chain seq x y z
N GLU A 1 30.39 -51.40 -19.71
CA GLU A 1 29.29 -52.32 -20.07
C GLU A 1 28.33 -51.61 -21.02
N ARG A 2 28.52 -51.74 -22.34
CA ARG A 2 27.77 -50.99 -23.35
C ARG A 2 26.78 -51.94 -24.04
N GLY A 3 25.49 -51.62 -24.02
CA GLY A 3 24.50 -52.17 -24.95
C GLY A 3 23.35 -53.03 -24.39
N ARG A 4 23.09 -53.08 -23.08
CA ARG A 4 21.97 -53.87 -22.52
C ARG A 4 20.74 -53.01 -22.19
N ALA A 5 19.54 -53.55 -22.41
CA ALA A 5 18.27 -52.88 -22.12
C ALA A 5 18.07 -52.69 -20.60
N LEU A 6 17.63 -51.50 -20.19
CA LEU A 6 17.35 -51.13 -18.80
C LEU A 6 15.85 -51.22 -18.53
N GLU A 7 15.35 -52.43 -18.41
CA GLU A 7 13.90 -52.72 -18.31
C GLU A 7 13.37 -52.64 -16.87
N LEU A 8 14.26 -52.62 -15.87
CA LEU A 8 13.92 -52.61 -14.46
C LEU A 8 14.32 -51.29 -13.81
N TYR A 9 13.66 -50.92 -12.73
CA TYR A 9 13.98 -49.78 -11.87
C TYR A 9 14.15 -50.24 -10.42
N SER A 10 15.31 -49.99 -9.85
CA SER A 10 15.55 -50.21 -8.41
C SER A 10 15.14 -48.97 -7.63
N ARG A 11 14.14 -49.09 -6.75
CA ARG A 11 13.71 -47.97 -5.89
C ARG A 11 14.76 -47.63 -4.84
N THR A 12 15.43 -48.63 -4.28
CA THR A 12 16.53 -48.45 -3.33
C THR A 12 17.69 -47.66 -3.92
N GLN A 13 18.08 -47.95 -5.16
CA GLN A 13 19.19 -47.26 -5.84
C GLN A 13 18.73 -46.07 -6.69
N GLN A 14 17.43 -45.83 -6.80
CA GLN A 14 16.77 -44.83 -7.64
C GLN A 14 17.29 -44.74 -9.09
N LYS A 15 17.53 -45.90 -9.72
CA LYS A 15 18.06 -45.95 -11.09
C LYS A 15 17.48 -47.12 -11.88
N CYS A 16 17.44 -46.95 -13.20
CA CYS A 16 17.14 -48.04 -14.11
C CYS A 16 18.34 -49.00 -14.19
N ILE A 17 18.07 -50.30 -14.16
CA ILE A 17 19.06 -51.38 -14.18
C ILE A 17 18.65 -52.43 -15.22
N CYS A 18 19.60 -53.22 -15.72
CA CYS A 18 19.29 -54.39 -16.54
C CYS A 18 19.03 -55.61 -15.65
N VAL A 19 18.42 -56.67 -16.19
CA VAL A 19 18.07 -57.89 -15.45
C VAL A 19 19.29 -58.54 -14.77
N GLN A 20 20.47 -58.54 -15.40
CA GLN A 20 21.70 -59.10 -14.82
C GLN A 20 22.28 -58.28 -13.66
N CYS A 21 21.87 -57.02 -13.53
CA CYS A 21 22.27 -56.17 -12.41
C CYS A 21 21.38 -56.38 -11.17
N LEU A 22 20.31 -57.19 -11.28
CA LEU A 22 19.48 -57.62 -10.16
C LEU A 22 20.31 -58.53 -9.25
N ARG A 23 20.43 -58.18 -7.97
CA ARG A 23 21.13 -59.00 -6.96
C ARG A 23 20.11 -59.72 -6.09
N GLU A 24 20.47 -60.91 -5.61
CA GLU A 24 19.68 -61.62 -4.60
C GLU A 24 19.48 -60.72 -3.36
N GLY A 25 18.24 -60.62 -2.87
CA GLY A 25 17.86 -59.74 -1.75
C GLY A 25 17.49 -58.29 -2.13
N GLN A 26 17.31 -57.96 -3.41
CA GLN A 26 16.73 -56.68 -3.82
C GLN A 26 15.20 -56.74 -3.86
N ASP A 27 14.55 -56.35 -2.77
CA ASP A 27 13.10 -56.49 -2.60
C ASP A 27 12.27 -55.37 -3.25
N GLU A 28 12.92 -54.30 -3.76
CA GLU A 28 12.22 -53.14 -4.34
C GLU A 28 12.63 -52.85 -5.81
N VAL A 29 12.45 -53.84 -6.67
CA VAL A 29 12.65 -53.71 -8.12
C VAL A 29 11.32 -53.87 -8.84
N ILE A 30 10.99 -52.88 -9.67
CA ILE A 30 9.78 -52.89 -10.53
C ILE A 30 10.18 -52.64 -11.98
N SER A 31 9.23 -52.71 -12.92
CA SER A 31 9.53 -52.35 -14.30
C SER A 31 9.83 -50.85 -14.42
N ALA A 32 10.77 -50.50 -15.31
CA ALA A 32 11.10 -49.12 -15.59
C ALA A 32 9.89 -48.34 -16.16
N GLU A 33 9.03 -49.03 -16.92
CA GLU A 33 7.78 -48.46 -17.45
C GLU A 33 6.79 -48.11 -16.34
N GLU A 34 6.55 -49.02 -15.40
CA GLU A 34 5.65 -48.79 -14.27
C GLU A 34 6.11 -47.62 -13.40
N GLU A 35 7.40 -47.56 -13.05
CA GLU A 35 7.93 -46.43 -12.28
C GLU A 35 7.84 -45.12 -13.06
N CYS A 36 8.12 -45.15 -14.37
CA CYS A 36 8.01 -43.98 -15.24
C CYS A 36 6.57 -43.44 -15.28
N ASN A 37 5.59 -44.33 -15.44
CA ASN A 37 4.17 -43.96 -15.44
C ASN A 37 3.76 -43.38 -14.08
N ARG A 38 4.17 -44.01 -12.96
CA ARG A 38 3.92 -43.50 -11.61
C ARG A 38 4.49 -42.09 -11.41
N LYS A 39 5.76 -41.87 -11.78
CA LYS A 39 6.41 -40.55 -11.66
C LYS A 39 5.78 -39.51 -12.58
N LYS A 40 5.37 -39.89 -13.78
CA LYS A 40 4.65 -38.99 -14.71
C LYS A 40 3.31 -38.54 -14.12
N THR A 41 2.53 -39.45 -13.53
CA THR A 41 1.27 -39.11 -12.86
C THR A 41 1.52 -38.15 -11.70
N GLN A 42 2.46 -38.48 -10.80
CA GLN A 42 2.81 -37.60 -9.67
C GLN A 42 3.27 -36.21 -10.12
N LEU A 43 4.04 -36.12 -11.21
CA LEU A 43 4.46 -34.85 -11.78
C LEU A 43 3.28 -34.06 -12.36
N GLY A 44 2.33 -34.73 -13.00
CA GLY A 44 1.09 -34.13 -13.50
C GLY A 44 0.23 -33.54 -12.38
N ASP A 45 0.05 -34.30 -11.29
CA ASP A 45 -0.69 -33.86 -10.11
C ASP A 45 -0.01 -32.65 -9.45
N THR A 46 1.31 -32.74 -9.25
CA THR A 46 2.12 -31.64 -8.69
C THR A 46 2.03 -30.39 -9.55
N LYS A 47 2.09 -30.54 -10.88
CA LYS A 47 1.96 -29.41 -11.82
C LYS A 47 0.60 -28.74 -11.70
N THR A 48 -0.47 -29.52 -11.59
CA THR A 48 -1.83 -29.01 -11.44
C THR A 48 -2.01 -28.27 -10.11
N GLU A 49 -1.50 -28.83 -9.01
CA GLU A 49 -1.52 -28.18 -7.70
C GLU A 49 -0.76 -26.84 -7.71
N LEU A 50 0.42 -26.81 -8.33
CA LEU A 50 1.21 -25.58 -8.45
C LEU A 50 0.50 -24.53 -9.30
N GLN A 51 -0.15 -24.92 -10.39
CA GLN A 51 -0.95 -24.01 -11.22
C GLN A 51 -2.11 -23.39 -10.44
N GLN A 52 -2.83 -24.20 -9.64
CA GLN A 52 -3.88 -23.71 -8.76
C GLN A 52 -3.34 -22.73 -7.72
N LYS A 53 -2.21 -23.06 -7.05
CA LYS A 53 -1.56 -22.16 -6.08
C LYS A 53 -1.13 -20.84 -6.72
N ILE A 54 -0.62 -20.87 -7.95
CA ILE A 54 -0.26 -19.65 -8.71
C ILE A 54 -1.51 -18.80 -8.95
N GLN A 55 -2.61 -19.41 -9.41
CA GLN A 55 -3.84 -18.68 -9.68
C GLN A 55 -4.42 -18.05 -8.40
N THR A 56 -4.47 -18.80 -7.30
CA THR A 56 -4.90 -18.27 -6.00
C THR A 56 -4.03 -17.10 -5.55
N ARG A 57 -2.71 -17.18 -5.73
CA ARG A 57 -1.80 -16.07 -5.38
C ARG A 57 -2.03 -14.84 -6.25
N LYS A 58 -2.33 -15.00 -7.55
CA LYS A 58 -2.69 -13.89 -8.43
C LYS A 58 -3.97 -13.19 -7.94
N THR A 59 -5.03 -13.96 -7.65
CA THR A 59 -6.27 -13.41 -7.11
C THR A 59 -6.04 -12.64 -5.81
N LYS A 60 -5.26 -13.20 -4.87
CA LYS A 60 -4.91 -12.51 -3.61
C LYS A 60 -4.16 -11.20 -3.83
N ILE A 61 -3.27 -11.14 -4.82
CA ILE A 61 -2.56 -9.89 -5.16
C ILE A 61 -3.57 -8.82 -5.61
N ASP A 62 -4.54 -9.19 -6.44
CA ASP A 62 -5.55 -8.24 -6.92
C ASP A 62 -6.50 -7.80 -5.79
N GLU A 63 -6.89 -8.72 -4.90
CA GLU A 63 -7.64 -8.39 -3.68
C GLU A 63 -6.89 -7.39 -2.79
N ILE A 64 -5.59 -7.63 -2.54
CA ILE A 64 -4.75 -6.72 -1.74
C ILE A 64 -4.65 -5.34 -2.39
N LYS A 65 -4.45 -5.27 -3.71
CA LYS A 65 -4.38 -3.99 -4.44
C LYS A 65 -5.69 -3.20 -4.33
N ASN A 66 -6.83 -3.89 -4.48
CA ASN A 66 -8.14 -3.26 -4.37
C ASN A 66 -8.39 -2.77 -2.94
N ALA A 67 -8.09 -3.59 -1.93
CA ALA A 67 -8.21 -3.19 -0.53
C ALA A 67 -7.33 -1.97 -0.20
N LEU A 68 -6.07 -1.98 -0.65
CA LEU A 68 -5.16 -0.85 -0.46
C LEU A 68 -5.73 0.43 -1.08
N LYS A 69 -6.24 0.36 -2.31
CA LYS A 69 -6.85 1.51 -2.99
C LYS A 69 -8.05 2.05 -2.21
N SER A 70 -8.93 1.17 -1.72
CA SER A 70 -10.08 1.57 -0.92
C SER A 70 -9.64 2.26 0.39
N CYS A 71 -8.69 1.69 1.12
CA CYS A 71 -8.19 2.30 2.35
C CYS A 71 -7.52 3.66 2.09
N GLN A 72 -6.78 3.81 0.98
CA GLN A 72 -6.19 5.09 0.60
C GLN A 72 -7.27 6.15 0.33
N GLN A 73 -8.34 5.77 -0.37
CA GLN A 73 -9.46 6.66 -0.62
C GLN A 73 -10.19 7.07 0.66
N GLU A 74 -10.39 6.12 1.59
CA GLU A 74 -11.00 6.41 2.89
C GLU A 74 -10.15 7.41 3.70
N ILE A 75 -8.83 7.18 3.78
CA ILE A 75 -7.92 8.10 4.47
C ILE A 75 -7.91 9.49 3.82
N GLU A 76 -7.95 9.58 2.48
CA GLU A 76 -8.01 10.85 1.78
C GLU A 76 -9.32 11.59 2.07
N ASN A 77 -10.45 10.88 2.07
CA ASN A 77 -11.74 11.46 2.42
C ASN A 77 -11.75 11.96 3.88
N GLU A 78 -11.28 11.16 4.83
CA GLU A 78 -11.15 11.57 6.24
C GLU A 78 -10.26 12.81 6.39
N TRP A 79 -9.17 12.88 5.63
CA TRP A 79 -8.29 14.05 5.62
C TRP A 79 -9.02 15.31 5.16
N TRP A 80 -9.77 15.24 4.05
CA TRP A 80 -10.56 16.36 3.53
C TRP A 80 -11.68 16.77 4.47
N ASP A 81 -12.35 15.81 5.13
CA ASP A 81 -13.40 16.10 6.11
C ASP A 81 -12.83 16.87 7.31
N ILE A 82 -11.66 16.44 7.81
CA ILE A 82 -10.95 17.15 8.88
C ILE A 82 -10.55 18.56 8.41
N ASP A 83 -9.90 18.68 7.26
CA ASP A 83 -9.43 19.96 6.72
C ASP A 83 -10.60 20.96 6.53
N ALA A 84 -11.73 20.49 6.02
CA ALA A 84 -12.93 21.30 5.83
C ALA A 84 -13.48 21.86 7.15
N VAL A 85 -13.54 21.02 8.20
CA VAL A 85 -13.99 21.44 9.54
C VAL A 85 -13.05 22.50 10.11
N PHE A 86 -11.74 22.26 10.08
CA PHE A 86 -10.78 23.20 10.63
C PHE A 86 -10.71 24.51 9.83
N THR A 87 -10.84 24.45 8.51
CA THR A 87 -10.95 25.63 7.65
C THR A 87 -12.17 26.48 8.04
N ALA A 88 -13.33 25.85 8.26
CA ALA A 88 -14.53 26.56 8.69
C ALA A 88 -14.36 27.21 10.08
N VAL A 89 -13.73 26.50 11.03
CA VAL A 89 -13.43 27.04 12.36
C VAL A 89 -12.49 28.24 12.28
N THR A 90 -11.42 28.15 11.50
CA THR A 90 -10.48 29.26 11.28
C THR A 90 -11.19 30.48 10.70
N ALA A 91 -12.04 30.29 9.69
CA ALA A 91 -12.80 31.39 9.10
C ALA A 91 -13.72 32.09 10.11
N ILE A 92 -14.35 31.33 11.01
CA ILE A 92 -15.18 31.89 12.10
C ILE A 92 -14.32 32.68 13.09
N LEU A 93 -13.17 32.15 13.48
CA LEU A 93 -12.24 32.82 14.40
C LEU A 93 -11.71 34.13 13.79
N ASP A 94 -11.31 34.12 12.53
CA ASP A 94 -10.82 35.31 11.82
C ASP A 94 -11.91 36.39 11.74
N ALA A 95 -13.14 36.01 11.41
CA ALA A 95 -14.27 36.92 11.38
C ALA A 95 -14.59 37.51 12.77
N ALA A 96 -14.50 36.68 13.82
CA ALA A 96 -14.69 37.11 15.20
C ALA A 96 -13.60 38.09 15.63
N LEU A 97 -12.32 37.80 15.36
CA LEU A 97 -11.19 38.69 15.65
C LEU A 97 -11.33 40.02 14.90
N ALA A 98 -11.63 39.99 13.61
CA ALA A 98 -11.84 41.21 12.82
C ALA A 98 -12.99 42.06 13.37
N THR A 99 -14.06 41.42 13.87
CA THR A 99 -15.19 42.12 14.49
C THR A 99 -14.82 42.74 15.83
N LEU A 100 -14.06 42.02 16.67
CA LEU A 100 -13.65 42.50 18.00
C LEU A 100 -12.62 43.64 17.93
N LEU A 101 -11.74 43.62 16.93
CA LEU A 101 -10.68 44.62 16.78
C LEU A 101 -11.14 45.90 16.09
N ARG A 102 -12.16 45.83 15.21
CA ARG A 102 -12.65 46.99 14.45
C ARG A 102 -12.94 48.23 15.29
N PRO A 103 -13.64 48.18 16.45
CA PRO A 103 -13.92 49.37 17.24
C PRO A 103 -12.65 49.99 17.86
N LEU A 104 -11.63 49.17 18.11
CA LEU A 104 -10.34 49.67 18.61
C LEU A 104 -9.57 50.40 17.52
N ASP A 105 -9.57 49.87 16.30
CA ASP A 105 -8.98 50.53 15.14
C ASP A 105 -9.68 51.85 14.82
N GLU A 106 -11.02 51.86 14.82
CA GLU A 106 -11.82 53.07 14.64
C GLU A 106 -11.52 54.12 15.73
N ARG A 107 -11.46 53.70 17.00
CA ARG A 107 -11.13 54.61 18.10
C ARG A 107 -9.71 55.16 17.98
N LYS A 108 -8.75 54.35 17.52
CA LYS A 108 -7.38 54.80 17.30
C LYS A 108 -7.33 55.87 16.21
N LEU A 109 -8.03 55.67 15.09
CA LEU A 109 -8.11 56.64 14.00
C LEU A 109 -8.74 57.96 14.45
N LEU A 110 -9.83 57.90 15.23
CA LEU A 110 -10.48 59.10 15.78
C LEU A 110 -9.55 59.89 16.71
N LEU A 111 -8.80 59.20 17.58
CA LEU A 111 -7.83 59.85 18.45
C LEU A 111 -6.69 60.52 17.66
N GLU A 112 -6.22 59.88 16.59
CA GLU A 112 -5.20 60.46 15.71
C GLU A 112 -5.72 61.71 15.00
N GLN A 113 -6.97 61.70 14.52
CA GLN A 113 -7.62 62.87 13.91
C GLN A 113 -7.83 64.01 14.91
N GLU A 114 -8.34 63.71 16.10
CA GLU A 114 -8.58 64.74 17.13
C GLU A 114 -7.26 65.41 17.57
N ALA A 115 -6.17 64.64 17.65
CA ALA A 115 -4.85 65.17 17.95
C ALA A 115 -4.34 66.12 16.84
N GLU A 116 -4.54 65.77 15.56
CA GLU A 116 -4.14 66.63 14.43
C GLU A 116 -4.98 67.90 14.36
N ASP A 117 -6.31 67.80 14.54
CA ASP A 117 -7.21 68.96 14.56
C ASP A 117 -6.84 69.96 15.67
N LEU A 118 -6.48 69.45 16.86
CA LEU A 118 -6.02 70.28 17.97
C LEU A 118 -4.70 70.99 17.65
N LYS A 119 -3.77 70.27 16.99
CA LYS A 119 -2.49 70.82 16.56
C LYS A 119 -2.68 71.92 15.52
N GLU A 120 -3.49 71.70 14.48
CA GLU A 120 -3.75 72.69 13.43
C GLU A 120 -4.36 73.98 14.00
N LYS A 121 -5.26 73.86 14.99
CA LYS A 121 -5.81 75.02 15.70
C LYS A 121 -4.73 75.83 16.41
N LEU A 122 -3.86 75.15 17.16
CA LEU A 122 -2.75 75.82 17.86
C LEU A 122 -1.78 76.47 16.89
N ASP A 123 -1.45 75.81 15.78
CA ASP A 123 -0.58 76.37 14.74
C ASP A 123 -1.19 77.64 14.12
N THR A 124 -2.51 77.65 13.92
CA THR A 124 -3.23 78.83 13.41
C THR A 124 -3.24 79.97 14.43
N GLU A 125 -3.56 79.68 15.69
CA GLU A 125 -3.53 80.68 16.78
C GLU A 125 -2.15 81.33 16.93
N ILE A 126 -1.07 80.56 16.74
CA ILE A 126 0.31 81.08 16.75
C ILE A 126 0.57 82.02 15.57
N LEU A 127 0.04 81.72 14.38
CA LEU A 127 0.23 82.56 13.18
C LEU A 127 -0.57 83.87 13.23
N GLU A 128 -1.65 83.93 14.02
CA GLU A 128 -2.48 85.13 14.18
C GLU A 128 -1.97 86.11 15.27
N LEU A 129 -0.98 85.70 16.09
CA LEU A 129 -0.30 86.51 17.11
C LEU A 129 0.87 87.33 16.54
#